data_AF-A0A3N5FKG1-F1
#
_entry.id   AF-A0A3N5FKG1-F1
#
_cell.length_a   1.000
_cell.length_b   1.000
_cell.length_c   1.000
_cell.angle_alpha   90.00
_cell.angle_beta   90.00
_cell.angle_gamma   90.00
#
_symmetry.space_group_name_H-M   'P 1'
#
loop_
_entity.id
_entity.type
_entity.pdbx_description
1 polymer ?
#
loop_
_entity_poly.entity_id
_entity_poly.type
_entity_poly.pdbx_seq_one_letter_code
_entity_poly.pdbx_strand_id
1 'polypeptide(L)'
;GNEAVDDLAQETFIAAYRGLPTFKEKSSFSLWLLGIARNLALKHLREEQRRREHEADSFEAAYLRWSQERMETEEASVERHDQVVAALRSCIDRLQKTSADLIQDAYFKGRTAAEIAQESGKTEGAVWVTMMRIRQALRTCIGTQMARVEAR
;
A
#
# COMPACT_ATOMS: atom_id res chain seq x y z
N GLY A 1 -17.53 -0.89 -6.95
CA GLY A 1 -18.80 -0.16 -6.73
C GLY A 1 -19.78 -0.54 -7.81
N ASN A 2 -21.04 -0.08 -7.73
CA ASN A 2 -22.08 -0.42 -8.71
C ASN A 2 -21.69 0.00 -10.15
N GLU A 3 -20.98 1.12 -10.28
CA GLU A 3 -20.44 1.63 -11.55
C GLU A 3 -19.50 0.65 -12.28
N ALA A 4 -18.64 -0.07 -11.54
CA ALA A 4 -17.76 -1.07 -12.13
C ALA A 4 -18.50 -2.30 -12.68
N VAL A 5 -19.71 -2.59 -12.15
CA VAL A 5 -20.57 -3.67 -12.64
C VAL A 5 -21.18 -3.27 -13.98
N ASP A 6 -21.65 -2.03 -14.08
CA ASP A 6 -22.23 -1.48 -15.31
C ASP A 6 -21.19 -1.37 -16.44
N ASP A 7 -19.97 -0.94 -16.11
CA ASP A 7 -18.84 -0.90 -17.06
C ASP A 7 -18.45 -2.29 -17.55
N LEU A 8 -18.33 -3.27 -16.64
CA LEU A 8 -18.04 -4.66 -17.01
C LEU A 8 -19.13 -5.28 -17.88
N ALA A 9 -20.39 -4.96 -17.61
CA ALA A 9 -21.50 -5.40 -18.44
C ALA A 9 -21.41 -4.79 -19.85
N GLN A 10 -21.13 -3.49 -19.95
CA GLN A 10 -20.95 -2.80 -21.23
C GLN A 10 -19.78 -3.39 -22.02
N GLU A 11 -18.62 -3.55 -21.39
CA GLU A 11 -17.44 -4.19 -22.02
C GLU A 11 -17.73 -5.61 -22.48
N THR A 12 -18.49 -6.37 -21.69
CA THR A 12 -18.89 -7.74 -22.04
C THR A 12 -19.72 -7.76 -23.32
N PHE A 13 -20.71 -6.87 -23.45
CA PHE A 13 -21.54 -6.80 -24.65
C PHE A 13 -20.75 -6.30 -25.87
N ILE A 14 -19.85 -5.33 -25.70
CA ILE A 14 -18.97 -4.85 -26.79
C ILE A 14 -18.02 -5.97 -27.25
N ALA A 15 -17.40 -6.70 -26.32
CA ALA A 15 -16.51 -7.81 -26.61
C ALA A 15 -17.26 -8.97 -27.29
N ALA A 16 -18.47 -9.27 -26.82
CA ALA A 16 -19.35 -10.25 -27.44
C ALA A 16 -19.75 -9.85 -28.85
N TYR A 17 -20.13 -8.59 -29.08
CA TYR A 17 -20.47 -8.10 -30.41
C TYR A 17 -19.30 -8.22 -31.40
N ARG A 18 -18.09 -7.83 -30.97
CA ARG A 18 -16.85 -7.97 -31.78
C ARG A 18 -16.45 -9.42 -32.01
N GLY A 19 -16.68 -10.28 -31.02
CA GLY A 19 -16.35 -11.71 -31.07
C GLY A 19 -17.39 -12.56 -31.78
N LEU A 20 -18.58 -12.02 -32.04
CA LEU A 20 -19.71 -12.75 -32.62
C LEU A 20 -19.37 -13.48 -33.93
N PRO A 21 -18.59 -12.91 -34.87
CA PRO A 21 -18.19 -13.62 -36.10
C PRO A 21 -17.34 -14.88 -35.85
N THR A 22 -16.74 -15.01 -34.67
CA THR A 22 -15.88 -16.14 -34.29
C THR A 22 -16.64 -17.22 -33.51
N PHE A 23 -17.89 -16.96 -33.12
CA PHE A 23 -18.72 -17.92 -32.40
C PHE A 23 -19.12 -19.06 -33.34
N LYS A 24 -18.60 -20.26 -33.10
CA LYS A 24 -18.79 -21.44 -33.96
C LYS A 24 -19.91 -22.39 -33.50
N GLU A 25 -20.84 -21.91 -32.67
CA GLU A 25 -21.99 -22.67 -32.13
C GLU A 25 -21.64 -24.01 -31.43
N LYS A 26 -20.37 -24.22 -31.05
CA LYS A 26 -19.91 -25.44 -30.35
C LYS A 26 -20.32 -25.50 -28.88
N SER A 27 -20.92 -24.43 -28.37
CA SER A 27 -21.48 -24.29 -27.03
C SER A 27 -22.69 -23.37 -27.10
N SER A 28 -23.56 -23.34 -26.09
CA SER A 28 -24.67 -22.37 -26.09
C SER A 28 -24.13 -20.94 -26.11
N PHE A 29 -24.85 -20.04 -26.76
CA PHE A 29 -24.54 -18.62 -26.79
C PHE A 29 -24.39 -18.05 -25.37
N SER A 30 -25.25 -18.47 -24.45
CA SER A 30 -25.20 -18.06 -23.03
C SER A 30 -23.92 -18.52 -22.35
N LEU A 31 -23.45 -19.75 -22.60
CA LEU A 31 -22.17 -20.22 -22.03
C LEU A 31 -20.96 -19.48 -22.63
N TRP A 32 -21.01 -19.18 -23.92
CA TRP A 32 -19.96 -18.41 -24.58
C TRP A 32 -19.88 -16.97 -24.06
N LEU A 33 -21.04 -16.31 -23.92
CA LEU A 33 -21.16 -14.98 -23.33
C LEU A 33 -20.70 -14.94 -21.87
N LEU A 34 -21.08 -15.95 -21.07
CA LEU A 34 -20.61 -16.09 -19.68
C LEU A 34 -19.08 -16.30 -19.63
N GLY A 35 -18.50 -16.98 -20.61
CA GLY A 35 -17.04 -17.12 -20.73
C GLY A 35 -16.34 -15.78 -20.94
N ILE A 36 -16.90 -14.93 -21.81
CA ILE A 36 -16.41 -13.56 -22.05
C ILE A 36 -16.53 -12.72 -20.77
N ALA A 37 -17.71 -12.71 -20.15
CA ALA A 37 -17.98 -11.99 -18.91
C ALA A 37 -17.02 -12.41 -17.79
N ARG A 38 -16.82 -13.73 -17.62
CA ARG A 38 -15.91 -14.29 -16.61
C ARG A 38 -14.47 -13.87 -16.85
N ASN A 39 -14.00 -13.89 -18.10
CA ASN A 39 -12.63 -13.49 -18.43
C ASN A 39 -12.40 -12.00 -18.17
N LEU A 40 -13.36 -11.15 -18.54
CA LEU A 40 -13.30 -9.70 -18.26
C LEU A 40 -13.37 -9.41 -16.76
N ALA A 41 -14.27 -10.06 -16.02
CA ALA A 41 -14.35 -9.93 -14.57
C ALA A 41 -13.04 -10.36 -13.89
N LEU A 42 -12.45 -11.49 -14.29
CA LEU A 42 -11.16 -11.95 -13.76
C LEU A 42 -10.01 -11.01 -14.13
N LYS A 43 -10.03 -10.42 -15.33
CA LYS A 43 -9.05 -9.41 -15.74
C LYS A 43 -9.18 -8.16 -14.86
N HIS A 44 -10.40 -7.66 -14.70
CA HIS A 44 -10.69 -6.50 -13.85
C HIS A 44 -10.29 -6.73 -12.39
N LEU A 45 -10.62 -7.90 -11.82
CA LEU A 45 -10.21 -8.26 -10.46
C LEU A 45 -8.69 -8.38 -10.31
N ARG A 46 -7.98 -8.94 -11.30
CA ARG A 46 -6.50 -8.98 -11.29
C ARG A 46 -5.89 -7.59 -11.41
N GLU A 47 -6.47 -6.72 -12.23
CA GLU A 47 -6.01 -5.34 -12.40
C GLU A 47 -6.28 -4.50 -11.16
N GLU A 48 -7.44 -4.67 -10.53
CA GLU A 48 -7.79 -4.05 -9.26
C GLU A 48 -6.90 -4.56 -8.13
N GLN A 49 -6.65 -5.87 -8.07
CA GLN A 49 -5.72 -6.46 -7.12
C GLN A 49 -4.30 -5.92 -7.31
N ARG A 50 -3.78 -5.86 -8.56
CA ARG A 50 -2.48 -5.25 -8.84
C ARG A 50 -2.43 -3.77 -8.49
N ARG A 51 -3.50 -3.00 -8.78
CA ARG A 51 -3.60 -1.58 -8.37
C ARG A 51 -3.59 -1.45 -6.85
N ARG A 52 -4.36 -2.26 -6.14
CA ARG A 52 -4.39 -2.28 -4.68
C ARG A 52 -3.08 -2.74 -4.06
N GLU A 53 -2.38 -3.70 -4.65
CA GLU A 53 -1.05 -4.13 -4.23
C GLU A 53 -0.02 -3.01 -4.48
N HIS A 54 -0.06 -2.34 -5.62
CA HIS A 54 0.78 -1.16 -5.91
C HIS A 54 0.45 0.07 -5.03
N GLU A 55 -0.82 0.30 -4.69
CA GLU A 55 -1.29 1.39 -3.82
C GLU A 55 -1.07 1.09 -2.33
N ALA A 56 -1.06 -0.19 -1.94
CA ALA A 56 -0.73 -0.63 -0.59
C ALA A 56 0.80 -0.60 -0.35
N ASP A 57 1.61 -0.81 -1.39
CA ASP A 57 3.08 -0.78 -1.30
C ASP A 57 3.74 0.56 -1.68
N SER A 58 3.03 1.51 -2.30
CA SER A 58 3.63 2.82 -2.56
C SER A 58 3.59 3.70 -1.29
N PHE A 59 4.78 3.89 -0.72
CA PHE A 59 5.08 4.92 0.27
C PHE A 59 4.51 6.29 -0.16
N GLU A 60 4.48 6.55 -1.45
CA GLU A 60 3.95 7.77 -2.07
C GLU A 60 2.43 7.94 -1.93
N ALA A 61 1.61 6.89 -2.09
CA ALA A 61 0.15 6.99 -1.87
C ALA A 61 -0.21 7.10 -0.38
N ALA A 62 0.56 6.43 0.49
CA ALA A 62 0.44 6.59 1.94
C ALA A 62 0.87 7.99 2.40
N TYR A 63 1.93 8.54 1.79
CA TYR A 63 2.46 9.87 2.06
C TYR A 63 1.56 10.99 1.48
N LEU A 64 1.01 10.82 0.28
CA LEU A 64 0.08 11.78 -0.34
C LEU A 64 -1.24 11.86 0.40
N ARG A 65 -1.81 10.74 0.86
CA ARG A 65 -3.00 10.77 1.74
C ARG A 65 -2.69 11.46 3.06
N TRP A 66 -1.57 11.09 3.69
CA TRP A 66 -1.08 11.74 4.91
C TRP A 66 -0.76 13.24 4.72
N SER A 67 -0.33 13.64 3.52
CA SER A 67 0.02 15.03 3.17
C SER A 67 -1.22 15.86 2.83
N GLN A 68 -2.17 15.30 2.07
CA GLN A 68 -3.41 15.99 1.66
C GLN A 68 -4.32 16.24 2.87
N GLU A 69 -4.44 15.28 3.78
CA GLU A 69 -5.14 15.47 5.07
C GLU A 69 -4.49 16.54 5.97
N ARG A 70 -3.22 16.94 5.69
CA ARG A 70 -2.45 17.89 6.50
C ARG A 70 -2.31 19.29 5.88
N MET A 71 -2.58 19.46 4.59
CA MET A 71 -2.43 20.76 3.91
C MET A 71 -3.56 21.76 4.21
N GLU A 72 -4.62 21.37 4.93
CA GLU A 72 -5.76 22.26 5.18
C GLU A 72 -5.60 23.22 6.40
N THR A 73 -4.46 23.26 7.11
CA THR A 73 -4.31 24.11 8.33
C THR A 73 -2.88 24.65 8.55
N GLU A 74 -2.45 25.69 7.82
CA GLU A 74 -1.03 26.07 7.69
C GLU A 74 -0.31 26.68 8.93
N GLU A 75 -0.98 27.18 9.98
CA GLU A 75 -0.27 27.62 11.22
C GLU A 75 -0.22 26.55 12.32
N ALA A 76 -1.30 25.78 12.51
CA ALA A 76 -1.31 24.61 13.40
C ALA A 76 -0.44 23.47 12.85
N SER A 77 -0.16 23.48 11.54
CA SER A 77 0.63 22.46 10.82
C SER A 77 2.10 22.44 11.23
N VAL A 78 2.75 23.59 11.42
CA VAL A 78 4.20 23.67 11.73
C VAL A 78 4.47 23.18 13.14
N GLU A 79 3.71 23.66 14.14
CA GLU A 79 3.87 23.21 15.52
C GLU A 79 3.55 21.72 15.67
N ARG A 80 2.47 21.25 15.03
CA ARG A 80 2.15 19.81 15.00
C ARG A 80 3.22 19.00 14.26
N HIS A 81 3.86 19.55 13.23
CA HIS A 81 4.97 18.89 12.55
C HIS A 81 6.17 18.70 13.48
N ASP A 82 6.58 19.77 14.18
CA ASP A 82 7.68 19.72 15.14
C ASP A 82 7.39 18.74 16.30
N GLN A 83 6.14 18.70 16.78
CA GLN A 83 5.70 17.73 17.79
C GLN A 83 5.78 16.28 17.28
N VAL A 84 5.37 16.02 16.04
CA VAL A 84 5.48 14.68 15.43
C VAL A 84 6.94 14.28 15.24
N VAL A 85 7.80 15.20 14.81
CA VAL A 85 9.25 14.94 14.64
C VAL A 85 9.90 14.67 16.00
N ALA A 86 9.56 15.44 17.04
CA ALA A 86 10.05 15.22 18.40
C ALA A 86 9.57 13.86 18.95
N ALA A 87 8.31 13.50 18.72
CA ALA A 87 7.75 12.21 19.10
C ALA A 87 8.46 11.05 18.38
N LEU A 88 8.69 11.17 17.07
CA LEU A 88 9.43 10.18 16.28
C LEU A 88 10.84 9.95 16.82
N ARG A 89 11.59 11.03 17.09
CA ARG A 89 12.94 10.94 17.68
C ARG A 89 12.92 10.20 19.01
N SER A 90 12.03 10.61 19.93
CA SER A 90 11.90 9.92 21.24
C SER A 90 11.49 8.45 21.11
N CYS A 91 10.66 8.11 20.11
CA CYS A 91 10.24 6.74 19.86
C CYS A 91 11.37 5.89 19.26
N ILE A 92 12.21 6.45 18.39
CA ILE A 92 13.41 5.78 17.86
C ILE A 92 14.40 5.50 19.00
N ASP A 93 14.62 6.45 19.91
CA ASP A 93 15.54 6.29 21.05
C ASP A 93 15.11 5.17 22.02
N ARG A 94 13.83 4.77 22.00
CA ARG A 94 13.28 3.67 22.80
C ARG A 94 13.35 2.32 22.10
N LEU A 95 13.69 2.28 20.81
CA LEU A 95 13.85 1.02 20.10
C LEU A 95 15.05 0.26 20.66
N GLN A 96 14.98 -1.07 20.57
CA GLN A 96 16.16 -1.89 20.79
C GLN A 96 17.26 -1.48 19.79
N LYS A 97 18.51 -1.49 20.24
CA LYS A 97 19.67 -1.07 19.43
C LYS A 97 19.68 -1.70 18.04
N THR A 98 19.41 -3.00 17.94
CA THR A 98 19.32 -3.74 16.67
C THR A 98 18.27 -3.20 15.71
N SER A 99 17.15 -2.70 16.22
CA SER A 99 16.08 -2.08 15.43
C SER A 99 16.44 -0.66 15.00
N ALA A 100 17.09 0.11 15.88
CA ALA A 100 17.58 1.45 15.55
C ALA A 100 18.69 1.40 14.48
N ASP A 101 19.61 0.45 14.59
CA ASP A 101 20.68 0.20 13.61
C ASP A 101 20.09 -0.16 12.25
N LEU A 102 19.06 -1.00 12.22
CA LEU A 102 18.35 -1.37 10.99
C LEU A 102 17.68 -0.16 10.31
N ILE A 103 17.09 0.75 11.09
CA ILE A 103 16.52 2.01 10.57
C ILE A 103 17.65 2.91 10.03
N GLN A 104 18.78 3.00 10.73
CA GLN A 104 19.95 3.74 10.28
C GLN A 104 20.48 3.24 8.94
N ASP A 105 20.67 1.93 8.82
CA ASP A 105 21.16 1.32 7.59
C ASP A 105 20.22 1.52 6.41
N ALA A 106 18.91 1.34 6.62
CA ALA A 106 17.93 1.45 5.55
C ALA A 106 17.67 2.90 5.10
N TYR A 107 17.54 3.84 6.04
CA TYR A 107 17.08 5.20 5.73
C TYR A 107 18.19 6.24 5.62
N PHE A 108 19.28 6.11 6.39
CA PHE A 108 20.36 7.09 6.39
C PHE A 108 21.52 6.65 5.51
N LYS A 109 21.84 5.36 5.49
CA LYS A 109 22.89 4.79 4.63
C LYS A 109 22.36 4.29 3.29
N GLY A 110 21.03 4.24 3.10
CA GLY A 110 20.39 3.84 1.84
C GLY A 110 20.62 2.39 1.44
N ARG A 111 20.94 1.50 2.38
CA ARG A 111 21.20 0.09 2.10
C ARG A 111 19.92 -0.66 1.78
N THR A 112 19.99 -1.57 0.82
CA THR A 112 18.90 -2.46 0.45
C THR A 112 18.70 -3.57 1.48
N ALA A 113 17.51 -4.19 1.50
CA ALA A 113 17.24 -5.33 2.38
C ALA A 113 18.19 -6.51 2.13
N ALA A 114 18.61 -6.70 0.87
CA ALA A 114 19.60 -7.70 0.45
C ALA A 114 20.98 -7.45 1.07
N GLU A 115 21.49 -6.23 0.98
CA GLU A 115 22.79 -5.85 1.56
C GLU A 115 22.79 -5.98 3.09
N ILE A 116 21.72 -5.55 3.74
CA ILE A 116 21.57 -5.66 5.20
C ILE A 116 21.47 -7.14 5.63
N ALA A 117 20.73 -7.95 4.88
CA ALA A 117 20.61 -9.39 5.13
C ALA A 117 21.97 -10.09 5.06
N GLN A 118 22.76 -9.77 4.02
CA GLN A 118 24.10 -10.31 3.84
C GLN A 118 25.04 -9.94 4.99
N GLU A 119 25.08 -8.67 5.39
CA GLU A 119 25.99 -8.19 6.45
C GLU A 119 25.57 -8.68 7.85
N SER A 120 24.27 -8.86 8.08
CA SER A 120 23.73 -9.30 9.37
C SER A 120 23.55 -10.81 9.51
N GLY A 121 23.89 -11.59 8.47
CA GLY A 121 23.71 -13.05 8.45
C GLY A 121 22.25 -13.50 8.52
N LYS A 122 21.32 -12.69 7.99
CA LYS A 122 19.87 -12.95 8.00
C LYS A 122 19.36 -13.18 6.58
N THR A 123 18.11 -13.62 6.45
CA THR A 123 17.42 -13.64 5.17
C THR A 123 16.79 -12.27 4.88
N GLU A 124 16.65 -11.90 3.61
CA GLU A 124 15.94 -10.68 3.21
C GLU A 124 14.52 -10.62 3.79
N GLY A 125 13.80 -11.75 3.76
CA GLY A 125 12.47 -11.85 4.37
C GLY A 125 12.47 -11.55 5.87
N ALA A 126 13.50 -11.98 6.62
CA ALA A 126 13.63 -11.64 8.04
C ALA A 126 13.90 -10.14 8.26
N VAL A 127 14.69 -9.51 7.38
CA VAL A 127 14.93 -8.05 7.41
C VAL A 127 13.62 -7.28 7.16
N TRP A 128 12.83 -7.68 6.15
CA TRP A 128 11.53 -7.09 5.85
C TRP A 128 10.53 -7.22 7.00
N VAL A 129 10.38 -8.43 7.57
CA VAL A 129 9.49 -8.65 8.72
C VAL A 129 9.92 -7.82 9.92
N THR A 130 11.23 -7.67 10.16
CA THR A 130 11.75 -6.84 11.25
C THR A 130 11.44 -5.36 10.99
N MET A 131 11.67 -4.87 9.77
CA MET A 131 11.35 -3.50 9.37
C MET A 131 9.87 -3.17 9.54
N MET A 132 8.99 -4.09 9.14
CA MET A 132 7.55 -3.94 9.32
C MET A 132 7.16 -3.80 10.80
N ARG A 133 7.73 -4.66 11.67
CA ARG A 133 7.49 -4.60 13.12
C ARG A 133 7.98 -3.28 13.73
N ILE A 134 9.13 -2.78 13.29
CA ILE A 134 9.67 -1.50 13.75
C ILE A 134 8.73 -0.35 13.35
N ARG A 135 8.31 -0.30 12.08
CA ARG A 135 7.36 0.74 11.61
C ARG A 135 6.04 0.70 12.38
N GLN A 136 5.53 -0.50 12.68
CA GLN A 136 4.32 -0.65 13.49
C GLN A 136 4.52 -0.16 14.93
N ALA A 137 5.66 -0.49 15.55
CA ALA A 137 5.99 -0.03 16.90
C ALA A 137 6.14 1.50 16.96
N LEU A 138 6.81 2.10 15.98
CA LEU A 138 6.97 3.55 15.87
C LEU A 138 5.62 4.24 15.68
N ARG A 139 4.74 3.71 14.81
CA ARG A 139 3.38 4.25 14.62
C ARG A 139 2.59 4.28 15.92
N THR A 140 2.55 3.18 16.65
CA THR A 140 1.86 3.09 17.95
C THR A 140 2.45 4.05 18.98
N CYS A 141 3.78 4.13 19.05
CA CYS A 141 4.48 5.02 19.98
C CYS A 141 4.18 6.50 19.69
N ILE A 142 4.29 6.91 18.43
CA ILE A 142 4.02 8.29 18.00
C ILE A 142 2.56 8.65 18.28
N GLY A 143 1.60 7.79 17.92
CA GLY A 143 0.19 8.02 18.22
C GLY A 143 -0.07 8.23 19.71
N THR A 144 0.60 7.44 20.57
CA THR A 144 0.50 7.59 22.03
C THR A 144 1.11 8.91 22.53
N GLN A 145 2.24 9.34 21.96
CA GLN A 145 2.88 10.60 22.33
C GLN A 145 2.07 11.81 21.87
N MET A 146 1.57 11.78 20.64
CA MET A 146 0.73 12.86 20.09
C MET A 146 -0.57 13.03 20.88
N ALA A 147 -1.23 11.93 21.23
CA ALA A 147 -2.43 11.98 22.08
C ALA A 147 -2.17 12.61 23.46
N ARG A 148 -0.94 12.50 24.01
CA ARG A 148 -0.56 13.15 25.28
C ARG A 148 -0.28 14.64 25.11
N VAL A 149 0.23 15.05 23.96
CA VAL A 149 0.51 16.45 23.64
C VAL A 149 -0.80 17.20 23.39
N GLU A 150 -1.75 16.58 22.69
CA GLU A 150 -3.07 17.16 22.42
C GLU A 150 -3.99 17.20 23.67
N ALA A 151 -3.68 16.43 24.72
CA ALA A 151 -4.41 16.42 25.99
C ALA A 151 -3.89 17.43 27.03
N ARG A 152 -2.88 18.24 26.69
CA ARG A 152 -2.31 19.29 27.54
C ARG A 152 -2.79 20.66 27.07
#